data_AF-A0A7G5ENV8-F1
#
_entry.id   AF-A0A7G5ENV8-F1
#
_cell.length_a   1.000
_cell.length_b   1.000
_cell.length_c   1.000
_cell.angle_alpha   90.00
_cell.angle_beta   90.00
_cell.angle_gamma   90.00
#
_symmetry.space_group_name_H-M   'P 1'
#
loop_
_entity.id
_entity.type
_entity.pdbx_description
1 polymer ?
#
loop_
_entity_poly.entity_id
_entity_poly.type
_entity_poly.pdbx_seq_one_letter_code
_entity_poly.pdbx_strand_id
1 'polypeptide(L)' 'MTEYIIILGLIAIAAIAAFSFFGQTVRSQVAGMAKEVGGESGKEGITAAQAASGKALTNAQKNMNMSTYTEGGNDGAK' A
#
# COMPACT_ATOMS: atom_id res chain seq x y z
N MET A 1 -21.89 -20.82 -8.36
CA MET A 1 -20.47 -21.30 -8.44
C MET A 1 -19.58 -20.22 -9.01
N THR A 2 -20.02 -19.57 -10.09
CA THR A 2 -19.38 -18.39 -10.69
C THR A 2 -19.40 -17.15 -9.80
N GLU A 3 -20.42 -16.94 -8.95
CA GLU A 3 -20.45 -15.79 -8.02
C GLU A 3 -19.29 -15.83 -7.01
N TYR A 4 -18.92 -17.00 -6.52
CA TYR A 4 -17.81 -17.16 -5.57
C TYR A 4 -16.46 -16.83 -6.21
N ILE A 5 -16.26 -17.20 -7.48
CA ILE A 5 -15.04 -16.88 -8.22
C ILE A 5 -14.94 -15.36 -8.45
N ILE A 6 -16.06 -14.70 -8.74
CA ILE A 6 -16.11 -13.24 -8.94
C ILE A 6 -15.79 -12.51 -7.63
N ILE A 7 -16.41 -12.90 -6.51
CA ILE A 7 -16.14 -12.29 -5.20
C ILE A 7 -14.67 -12.50 -4.78
N LEU A 8 -14.12 -13.71 -4.97
CA LEU A 8 -12.71 -13.98 -4.71
C LEU A 8 -11.77 -13.11 -5.54
N GLY A 9 -12.07 -12.91 -6.83
CA GLY A 9 -11.29 -12.03 -7.71
C GLY A 9 -11.26 -10.58 -7.21
N LEU A 10 -12.40 -10.06 -6.73
CA LEU A 10 -12.48 -8.70 -6.19
C LEU A 10 -11.67 -8.54 -4.89
N ILE A 11 -11.75 -9.52 -3.99
CA ILE A 11 -10.97 -9.52 -2.73
C ILE A 11 -9.47 -9.60 -3.01
N ALA A 12 -9.05 -10.43 -3.98
CA ALA A 12 -7.64 -10.57 -4.34
C ALA A 12 -7.03 -9.25 -4.81
N ILE A 13 -7.76 -8.48 -5.61
CA ILE A 13 -7.28 -7.19 -6.13
C ILE A 13 -7.20 -6.14 -5.02
N ALA A 14 -8.17 -6.10 -4.11
CA ALA A 14 -8.09 -5.24 -2.92
C ALA A 14 -6.91 -5.60 -2.01
N ALA A 15 -6.63 -6.90 -1.84
CA ALA A 15 -5.51 -7.37 -1.03
C ALA A 15 -4.15 -6.95 -1.62
N ILE A 16 -3.97 -7.04 -2.95
CA ILE A 16 -2.73 -6.61 -3.61
C ILE A 16 -2.42 -5.14 -3.30
N ALA A 17 -3.42 -4.26 -3.32
CA ALA A 17 -3.25 -2.85 -3.00
C ALA A 17 -2.79 -2.66 -1.53
N ALA A 18 -3.49 -3.28 -0.58
CA ALA A 18 -3.16 -3.19 0.85
C ALA A 18 -1.73 -3.69 1.14
N PHE A 19 -1.34 -4.83 0.58
CA PHE A 19 0.00 -5.40 0.76
C PHE A 19 1.10 -4.57 0.07
N SER A 20 0.78 -3.91 -1.05
CA SER A 20 1.74 -3.03 -1.74
C SER A 20 2.12 -1.82 -0.88
N PHE A 21 1.15 -1.13 -0.28
CA PHE A 21 1.44 0.02 0.59
C PHE A 21 2.15 -0.39 1.88
N PHE A 22 1.74 -1.52 2.47
CA PHE A 22 2.41 -2.08 3.62
C PHE A 22 3.87 -2.44 3.31
N GLY A 23 4.11 -3.13 2.18
CA GLY A 23 5.45 -3.50 1.73
C GLY A 23 6.34 -2.29 1.47
N GLN A 24 5.81 -1.23 0.85
CA GLN A 24 6.52 0.04 0.66
C GLN A 24 6.93 0.68 2.00
N THR A 25 6.03 0.67 2.99
CA THR A 25 6.28 1.22 4.33
C THR A 25 7.39 0.46 5.05
N VAL A 26 7.27 -0.88 5.12
CA VAL A 26 8.26 -1.74 5.79
C VAL A 26 9.62 -1.63 5.10
N ARG A 27 9.67 -1.70 3.76
CA ARG A 27 10.92 -1.61 3.00
C ARG A 27 11.61 -0.26 3.22
N SER A 28 10.85 0.83 3.26
CA SER A 28 11.41 2.18 3.48
C SER A 28 11.98 2.34 4.89
N GLN A 29 11.32 1.79 5.91
CA GLN A 29 11.85 1.78 7.28
C GLN A 29 13.10 0.92 7.40
N VAL A 30 13.11 -0.27 6.80
CA VAL A 30 14.28 -1.16 6.80
C VAL A 30 15.46 -0.51 6.07
N ALA A 31 15.22 0.18 4.95
CA ALA A 31 16.24 0.95 4.25
C ALA A 31 16.78 2.10 5.12
N GLY A 32 15.90 2.83 5.83
CA GLY A 32 16.30 3.87 6.78
C GLY A 32 17.16 3.34 7.92
N MET A 33 16.75 2.23 8.55
CA MET A 33 17.54 1.57 9.59
C MET A 33 18.91 1.09 9.07
N ALA A 34 18.96 0.54 7.86
CA ALA A 34 20.22 0.12 7.24
C ALA A 34 21.17 1.31 6.99
N LYS A 35 20.64 2.47 6.60
CA LYS A 35 21.41 3.73 6.49
C LYS A 35 21.94 4.18 7.85
N GLU A 36 21.09 4.17 8.88
CA GLU A 36 21.49 4.52 10.26
C GLU A 36 22.61 3.61 10.78
N VAL A 37 22.54 2.30 10.52
CA VAL A 37 23.59 1.33 10.88
C VAL A 37 24.89 1.59 10.10
N GLY A 38 24.79 2.08 8.86
CA GLY A 38 25.93 2.51 8.05
C GLY A 38 26.54 3.86 8.44
N GLY A 39 25.96 4.56 9.43
CA GLY A 39 26.41 5.88 9.87
C GLY A 39 25.83 7.04 9.07
N GLU A 40 24.88 6.78 8.17
CA GLU A 40 24.14 7.79 7.41
C GLU A 40 22.77 8.05 8.03
N SER A 41 22.11 9.16 7.67
CA SER A 41 20.77 9.45 8.19
C SER A 41 19.71 8.57 7.54
N GLY A 42 18.85 7.93 8.34
CA GLY A 42 17.69 7.16 7.86
C GLY A 42 16.47 8.01 7.50
N LYS A 43 16.57 9.35 7.59
CA LYS A 43 15.44 10.29 7.52
C LYS A 43 14.64 10.21 6.22
N GLU A 44 15.31 9.97 5.09
CA GLU A 44 14.64 9.77 3.79
C GLU A 44 13.75 8.52 3.79
N GLY A 45 14.22 7.42 4.39
CA GLY A 45 13.44 6.19 4.55
C GLY A 45 12.21 6.39 5.44
N ILE A 46 12.34 7.21 6.49
CA ILE A 46 11.22 7.59 7.35
C ILE A 46 10.19 8.43 6.58
N THR A 47 10.62 9.44 5.84
CA THR A 47 9.73 10.28 5.02
C THR A 47 9.00 9.45 3.95
N ALA A 48 9.70 8.54 3.28
CA ALA A 48 9.10 7.62 2.31
C ALA A 48 8.07 6.68 2.97
N ALA A 49 8.36 6.15 4.16
CA ALA A 49 7.42 5.33 4.93
C ALA A 49 6.17 6.12 5.34
N GLN A 50 6.33 7.39 5.76
CA GLN A 50 5.21 8.28 6.09
C GLN A 50 4.34 8.57 4.87
N ALA A 51 4.95 8.83 3.71
CA ALA A 51 4.22 9.05 2.46
C ALA A 51 3.43 7.80 2.03
N ALA A 52 4.04 6.61 2.10
CA ALA A 52 3.37 5.35 1.80
C ALA A 52 2.21 5.06 2.77
N SER A 53 2.39 5.33 4.06
CA SER A 53 1.34 5.23 5.08
C SER A 53 0.18 6.21 4.82
N GLY A 54 0.49 7.46 4.44
CA GLY A 54 -0.52 8.45 4.06
C GLY A 54 -1.35 8.00 2.85
N LYS A 55 -0.70 7.48 1.81
CA LYS A 55 -1.39 6.88 0.64
C LYS A 55 -2.30 5.72 1.07
N ALA A 56 -1.82 4.86 1.96
CA ALA A 56 -2.61 3.74 2.49
C ALA A 56 -3.86 4.22 3.23
N LEU A 57 -3.73 5.26 4.07
CA LEU A 57 -4.84 5.83 4.83
C LEU A 57 -5.88 6.47 3.92
N THR A 58 -5.44 7.27 2.93
CA THR A 58 -6.34 7.85 1.94
C THR A 58 -7.11 6.77 1.17
N ASN A 59 -6.44 5.69 0.78
CA ASN A 59 -7.12 4.58 0.10
C ASN A 59 -8.09 3.83 1.01
N ALA A 60 -7.73 3.62 2.28
CA ALA A 60 -8.59 2.99 3.28
C ALA A 60 -9.86 3.80 3.59
N GLN A 61 -9.82 5.13 3.41
CA GLN A 61 -10.97 6.01 3.56
C GLN A 61 -11.91 6.02 2.34
N LYS A 62 -11.48 5.47 1.19
CA LYS A 62 -12.37 5.32 0.03
C LYS A 62 -13.35 4.19 0.27
N ASN A 63 -14.65 4.51 0.19
CA ASN A 63 -15.70 3.49 0.21
C ASN A 63 -15.67 2.68 -1.09
N MET A 64 -15.06 1.50 -1.04
CA MET A 64 -14.96 0.56 -2.16
C MET A 64 -16.28 -0.19 -2.33
N ASN A 65 -17.04 0.18 -3.35
CA ASN A 65 -18.25 -0.49 -3.80
C ASN A 65 -18.17 -0.75 -5.30
N MET A 66 -19.18 -1.42 -5.89
CA MET A 66 -19.15 -1.77 -7.32
C MET A 66 -19.03 -0.55 -8.26
N SER A 67 -19.42 0.64 -7.81
CA SER A 67 -19.29 1.89 -8.57
C SER A 67 -17.91 2.55 -8.43
N THR A 68 -17.14 2.25 -7.38
CA THR A 68 -15.85 2.90 -7.07
C THR A 68 -14.65 1.93 -7.17
N TYR A 69 -14.88 0.73 -7.71
CA TYR A 69 -13.88 -0.34 -7.77
C TYR A 69 -12.58 0.04 -8.52
N THR A 70 -12.66 0.94 -9.50
CA THR A 70 -11.49 1.43 -10.26
C THR A 70 -10.61 2.40 -9.47
N GLU A 71 -11.11 2.97 -8.37
CA GLU A 71 -10.43 4.04 -7.63
C GLU A 71 -9.45 3.54 -6.57
N GLY A 72 -9.63 2.31 -6.06
CA GLY A 72 -8.76 1.72 -5.05
C GLY A 72 -7.51 1.03 -5.62
N GLY A 73 -7.54 0.65 -6.91
CA GLY A 73 -6.43 -0.03 -7.58
C GLY A 73 -5.48 0.88 -8.35
N ASN A 74 -5.97 1.98 -8.91
CA ASN A 74 -5.20 2.82 -9.85
C ASN A 74 -4.23 3.80 -9.17
N ASP A 75 -4.45 4.13 -7.89
CA ASP A 75 -3.59 5.04 -7.12
C ASP A 75 -2.42 4.30 -6.42
N GLY A 76 -2.45 2.96 -6.37
CA GLY A 76 -1.38 2.14 -5.78
C GLY A 76 -0.27 1.73 -6.75
N ALA A 77 -0.50 1.89 -8.06
CA ALA A 77 0.42 1.53 -9.13
C ALA A 77 1.20 2.72 -9.72
N LYS A 78 1.02 3.93 -9.17
CA LYS A 78 1.75 5.15 -9.54
C LYS A 78 2.69 5.63 -8.42
#